data_AF-A0AAC9HTJ7-F1
#
_entry.id   AF-A0AAC9HTJ7-F1
#
_cell.length_a   1.000
_cell.length_b   1.000
_cell.length_c   1.000
_cell.angle_alpha   90.00
_cell.angle_beta   90.00
_cell.angle_gamma   90.00
#
_symmetry.space_group_name_H-M   'P 1'
#
loop_
_entity.id
_entity.type
_entity.pdbx_description
1 polymer ?
#
loop_
_entity_poly.entity_id
_entity_poly.type
_entity_poly.pdbx_seq_one_letter_code
_entity_poly.pdbx_strand_id
1 'polypeptide(L)'
;MDIEEEMHGIVEQRERFRDFMLGYKFAIDEMITKINILREDFNNTNEYNPIEHIGSRLKSPESIIRKARRKNLPVNFESLRDNFLDIAGVRVTCSFISDIYKIRDMISDQEDVKIVEERDYIAKPKASGYQSLHLLIEVPVFRARGTQRVPVELQIRTIAMDFWASLEHKIFYKYDRHVPLALRQELTQAAEAASSLDRTMEKLHESVRAGASPQDVMDRTNENLLPKA
;
A
#
# COMPACT_ATOMS: atom_id res chain seq x y z
N MET A 1 -33.65 9.03 -33.34
CA MET A 1 -33.14 8.15 -32.27
C MET A 1 -34.23 8.13 -31.23
N ASP A 2 -34.82 6.96 -30.99
CA ASP A 2 -35.95 6.84 -30.07
C ASP A 2 -35.47 6.97 -28.62
N ILE A 3 -36.24 7.65 -27.79
CA ILE A 3 -35.91 7.90 -26.36
C ILE A 3 -35.68 6.57 -25.62
N GLU A 4 -36.36 5.50 -26.03
CA GLU A 4 -36.18 4.15 -25.47
C GLU A 4 -34.80 3.55 -25.81
N GLU A 5 -34.29 3.75 -27.03
CA GLU A 5 -32.94 3.29 -27.43
C GLU A 5 -31.84 4.05 -26.68
N GLU A 6 -31.99 5.37 -26.55
CA GLU A 6 -31.06 6.19 -25.76
C GLU A 6 -31.03 5.78 -24.29
N MET A 7 -32.21 5.57 -23.69
CA MET A 7 -32.33 5.15 -22.31
C MET A 7 -31.76 3.74 -22.09
N HIS A 8 -31.97 2.82 -23.03
CA HIS A 8 -31.39 1.47 -23.00
C HIS A 8 -29.86 1.52 -23.02
N GLY A 9 -29.27 2.33 -23.92
CA GLY A 9 -27.83 2.50 -24.01
C GLY A 9 -27.21 3.08 -22.72
N ILE A 10 -27.88 4.04 -22.08
CA ILE A 10 -27.41 4.60 -20.79
C ILE A 10 -27.42 3.55 -19.69
N VAL A 11 -28.49 2.74 -19.60
CA VAL A 11 -28.59 1.67 -18.60
C VAL A 11 -27.53 0.60 -18.82
N GLU A 12 -27.30 0.19 -20.08
CA GLU A 12 -26.28 -0.80 -20.41
C GLU A 12 -24.87 -0.32 -20.03
N GLN A 13 -24.51 0.93 -20.35
CA GLN A 13 -23.21 1.49 -19.99
C GLN A 13 -23.02 1.57 -18.47
N ARG A 14 -24.09 1.89 -17.73
CA ARG A 14 -24.07 1.90 -16.26
C ARG A 14 -23.83 0.51 -15.69
N GLU A 15 -24.51 -0.51 -16.20
CA GLU A 15 -24.33 -1.90 -15.74
C GLU A 15 -22.93 -2.42 -16.08
N ARG A 16 -22.42 -2.13 -17.29
CA ARG A 16 -21.03 -2.45 -17.67
C ARG A 16 -20.03 -1.78 -16.75
N PHE A 17 -20.27 -0.52 -16.36
CA PHE A 17 -19.39 0.20 -15.44
C PHE A 17 -19.42 -0.38 -14.03
N ARG A 18 -20.61 -0.74 -13.54
CA ARG A 18 -20.75 -1.45 -12.26
C ARG A 18 -19.99 -2.77 -12.30
N ASP A 19 -20.14 -3.56 -13.37
CA ASP A 19 -19.48 -4.84 -13.55
C ASP A 19 -17.95 -4.71 -13.55
N PHE A 20 -17.44 -3.69 -14.26
CA PHE A 20 -16.02 -3.33 -14.26
C PHE A 20 -15.51 -3.03 -12.85
N MET A 21 -16.19 -2.17 -12.10
CA MET A 21 -15.80 -1.82 -10.72
C MET A 21 -15.89 -3.01 -9.76
N LEU A 22 -16.86 -3.91 -9.98
CA LEU A 22 -17.02 -5.11 -9.18
C LEU A 22 -15.83 -6.07 -9.33
N GLY A 23 -15.25 -6.18 -10.53
CA GLY A 23 -14.01 -6.94 -10.75
C GLY A 23 -12.86 -6.47 -9.85
N TYR A 24 -12.67 -5.15 -9.72
CA TYR A 24 -11.65 -4.58 -8.82
C TYR A 24 -11.99 -4.77 -7.34
N LYS A 25 -13.28 -4.71 -6.96
CA LYS A 25 -13.69 -5.04 -5.59
C LYS A 25 -13.33 -6.49 -5.25
N PHE A 26 -13.64 -7.43 -6.13
CA PHE A 26 -13.31 -8.84 -5.89
C PHE A 26 -11.81 -9.09 -5.84
N ALA A 27 -11.02 -8.41 -6.67
CA ALA A 27 -9.56 -8.47 -6.58
C ALA A 27 -9.02 -7.99 -5.22
N ILE A 28 -9.64 -6.95 -4.63
CA ILE A 28 -9.34 -6.52 -3.26
C ILE A 28 -9.71 -7.61 -2.26
N ASP A 29 -10.91 -8.20 -2.36
CA ASP A 29 -11.40 -9.21 -1.43
C ASP A 29 -10.51 -10.48 -1.44
N GLU A 30 -10.06 -10.91 -2.63
CA GLU A 30 -9.09 -12.00 -2.82
C GLU A 30 -7.77 -11.69 -2.11
N MET A 31 -7.22 -10.49 -2.32
CA MET A 31 -5.97 -10.08 -1.67
C MET A 31 -6.09 -9.96 -0.15
N ILE A 32 -7.19 -9.40 0.36
CA ILE A 32 -7.44 -9.32 1.80
C ILE A 32 -7.49 -10.73 2.40
N THR A 33 -8.15 -11.67 1.74
CA THR A 33 -8.22 -13.06 2.19
C THR A 33 -6.82 -13.68 2.27
N LYS A 34 -6.02 -13.56 1.21
CA LYS A 34 -4.63 -14.07 1.18
C LYS A 34 -3.77 -13.50 2.31
N ILE A 35 -3.85 -12.19 2.55
CA ILE A 35 -3.06 -11.53 3.60
C ILE A 35 -3.57 -11.91 5.00
N ASN A 36 -4.88 -12.07 5.19
CA ASN A 36 -5.44 -12.55 6.46
C ASN A 36 -5.00 -13.97 6.79
N ILE A 37 -4.94 -14.87 5.79
CA ILE A 37 -4.41 -16.23 5.98
C ILE A 37 -2.96 -16.17 6.47
N LEU A 38 -2.09 -15.39 5.80
CA LEU A 38 -0.72 -15.20 6.26
C LEU A 38 -0.65 -14.67 7.70
N ARG A 39 -1.51 -13.70 8.05
CA ARG A 39 -1.60 -13.15 9.41
C ARG A 39 -2.01 -14.21 10.44
N GLU A 40 -2.95 -15.09 10.09
CA GLU A 40 -3.43 -16.18 10.96
C GLU A 40 -2.37 -17.28 11.13
N ASP A 41 -1.64 -17.62 10.06
CA ASP A 41 -0.53 -18.58 10.13
C ASP A 41 0.54 -18.13 11.14
N PHE A 42 0.92 -16.84 11.13
CA PHE A 42 1.86 -16.30 12.13
C PHE A 42 1.35 -16.36 13.56
N ASN A 43 0.05 -16.16 13.79
CA ASN A 43 -0.53 -16.27 15.12
C ASN A 43 -0.50 -17.73 15.62
N ASN A 44 -0.63 -18.70 14.72
CA ASN A 44 -0.69 -20.12 15.07
C ASN A 44 0.70 -20.74 15.30
N THR A 45 1.77 -20.19 14.70
CA THR A 45 3.13 -20.73 14.86
C THR A 45 3.82 -20.30 16.16
N ASN A 46 3.14 -19.55 17.04
CA ASN A 46 3.72 -18.93 18.24
C ASN A 46 4.91 -17.99 17.91
N GLU A 47 5.01 -17.56 16.65
CA GLU A 47 5.93 -16.53 16.19
C GLU A 47 5.32 -15.14 16.44
N TYR A 48 6.16 -14.11 16.41
CA TYR A 48 5.64 -12.74 16.40
C TYR A 48 4.84 -12.51 15.09
N ASN A 49 3.77 -11.73 15.15
CA ASN A 49 2.98 -11.41 13.98
C ASN A 49 3.55 -10.16 13.27
N PRO A 50 4.01 -10.26 12.01
CA PRO A 50 4.52 -9.12 11.26
C PRO A 50 3.44 -8.18 10.71
N ILE A 51 2.15 -8.53 10.78
CA ILE A 51 1.03 -7.77 10.19
C ILE A 51 0.14 -7.19 11.28
N GLU A 52 0.16 -5.87 11.40
CA GLU A 52 -0.58 -5.10 12.41
C GLU A 52 -1.97 -4.69 11.90
N HIS A 53 -2.02 -4.16 10.68
CA HIS A 53 -3.26 -3.65 10.10
C HIS A 53 -3.33 -3.90 8.60
N ILE A 54 -4.54 -4.19 8.12
CA ILE A 54 -4.83 -4.38 6.70
C ILE A 54 -5.93 -3.38 6.34
N GLY A 55 -5.61 -2.49 5.42
CA GLY A 55 -6.55 -1.53 4.85
C GLY A 55 -6.79 -1.81 3.38
N SER A 56 -7.94 -1.38 2.86
CA SER A 56 -8.21 -1.44 1.43
C SER A 56 -8.96 -0.21 0.96
N ARG A 57 -8.87 0.04 -0.35
CA ARG A 57 -9.53 1.16 -1.01
C ARG A 57 -9.87 0.80 -2.44
N LEU A 58 -11.14 0.96 -2.77
CA LEU A 58 -11.60 1.04 -4.15
C LEU A 58 -11.69 2.51 -4.58
N LYS A 59 -11.05 2.88 -5.68
CA LYS A 59 -11.10 4.26 -6.19
C LYS A 59 -12.52 4.61 -6.64
N SER A 60 -13.02 5.79 -6.27
CA SER A 60 -14.36 6.21 -6.68
C SER A 60 -14.44 6.48 -8.20
N PRO A 61 -15.60 6.25 -8.84
CA PRO A 61 -15.79 6.52 -10.26
C PRO A 61 -15.41 7.96 -10.65
N GLU A 62 -15.79 8.94 -9.83
CA GLU A 62 -15.48 10.36 -10.07
C GLU A 62 -13.98 10.62 -10.04
N SER A 63 -13.26 9.93 -9.14
CA SER A 63 -11.81 10.04 -9.02
C SER A 63 -11.09 9.39 -10.21
N ILE A 64 -11.63 8.30 -10.75
CA ILE A 64 -11.15 7.65 -11.97
C ILE A 64 -11.32 8.59 -13.16
N ILE A 65 -12.54 9.10 -13.37
CA ILE A 65 -12.86 10.02 -14.48
C ILE A 65 -12.01 11.29 -14.40
N ARG A 66 -11.85 11.89 -13.22
CA ARG A 66 -11.02 13.07 -13.02
C ARG A 66 -9.55 12.81 -13.36
N LYS A 67 -9.04 11.62 -13.01
CA LYS A 67 -7.66 11.24 -13.34
C LYS A 67 -7.50 10.94 -14.84
N ALA A 68 -8.51 10.38 -15.52
CA ALA A 68 -8.53 10.24 -16.99
C ALA A 68 -8.50 11.57 -17.72
N ARG A 69 -9.37 12.51 -17.31
CA ARG A 69 -9.37 13.87 -17.88
C ARG A 69 -8.03 14.58 -17.67
N ARG A 70 -7.44 14.51 -16.47
CA ARG A 70 -6.11 15.10 -16.21
C ARG A 70 -4.98 14.49 -17.05
N LYS A 71 -5.12 13.24 -17.49
CA LYS A 71 -4.15 12.56 -18.35
C LYS A 71 -4.51 12.65 -19.85
N ASN A 72 -5.56 13.38 -20.23
CA ASN A 72 -6.10 13.40 -21.59
C ASN A 72 -6.36 12.00 -22.17
N LEU A 73 -6.82 11.07 -21.33
CA LEU A 73 -7.13 9.70 -21.75
C LEU A 73 -8.63 9.54 -22.05
N PRO A 74 -9.01 8.72 -23.05
CA PRO A 74 -10.39 8.36 -23.29
C PRO A 74 -11.04 7.74 -22.05
N VAL A 75 -12.27 8.13 -21.77
CA VAL A 75 -13.08 7.55 -20.68
C VAL A 75 -13.85 6.35 -21.22
N ASN A 76 -13.13 5.29 -21.54
CA ASN A 76 -13.70 4.00 -21.94
C ASN A 76 -13.02 2.87 -21.16
N PHE A 77 -13.64 1.69 -21.12
CA PHE A 77 -13.20 0.59 -20.25
C PHE A 77 -11.80 0.06 -20.56
N GLU A 78 -11.42 0.00 -21.83
CA GLU A 78 -10.11 -0.47 -22.29
C GLU A 78 -9.02 0.50 -21.83
N SER A 79 -9.18 1.79 -22.15
CA SER A 79 -8.27 2.85 -21.71
C SER A 79 -8.14 2.90 -20.19
N LEU A 80 -9.24 2.76 -19.45
CA LEU A 80 -9.21 2.73 -17.99
C LEU A 80 -8.45 1.50 -17.47
N ARG A 81 -8.70 0.31 -18.02
CA ARG A 81 -8.01 -0.92 -17.62
C ARG A 81 -6.50 -0.83 -17.83
N ASP A 82 -6.08 -0.32 -18.98
CA ASP A 82 -4.67 -0.33 -19.38
C ASP A 82 -3.85 0.78 -18.70
N ASN A 83 -4.50 1.88 -18.29
CA ASN A 83 -3.80 3.07 -17.78
C ASN A 83 -4.01 3.36 -16.28
N PHE A 84 -4.93 2.64 -15.62
CA PHE A 84 -5.31 2.86 -14.22
C PHE A 84 -5.08 1.62 -13.39
N LEU A 85 -3.81 1.42 -13.05
CA LEU A 85 -3.33 0.27 -12.30
C LEU A 85 -3.57 0.42 -10.77
N ASP A 86 -4.06 1.59 -10.32
CA ASP A 86 -4.33 1.95 -8.91
C ASP A 86 -5.84 2.11 -8.61
N ILE A 87 -6.71 1.36 -9.31
CA ILE A 87 -8.15 1.34 -9.03
C ILE A 87 -8.44 0.54 -7.75
N ALA A 88 -7.83 -0.65 -7.66
CA ALA A 88 -7.82 -1.47 -6.45
C ALA A 88 -6.53 -1.20 -5.67
N GLY A 89 -6.66 -0.78 -4.41
CA GLY A 89 -5.53 -0.58 -3.51
C GLY A 89 -5.69 -1.39 -2.24
N VAL A 90 -4.64 -2.10 -1.85
CA VAL A 90 -4.52 -2.80 -0.56
C VAL A 90 -3.32 -2.23 0.18
N ARG A 91 -3.47 -2.03 1.49
CA ARG A 91 -2.39 -1.56 2.37
C ARG A 91 -2.16 -2.57 3.47
N VAL A 92 -0.91 -2.91 3.69
CA VAL A 92 -0.45 -3.74 4.81
C VAL A 92 0.49 -2.91 5.66
N THR A 93 0.14 -2.75 6.93
CA THR A 93 0.99 -2.10 7.93
C THR A 93 1.66 -3.20 8.76
N CYS A 94 2.98 -3.17 8.80
CA CYS A 94 3.85 -4.11 9.50
C CYS A 94 4.52 -3.45 10.72
N SER A 95 5.03 -4.29 11.61
CA SER A 95 5.74 -3.84 12.82
C SER A 95 7.13 -3.28 12.46
N PHE A 96 7.90 -3.99 11.64
CA PHE A 96 9.28 -3.61 11.28
C PHE A 96 9.53 -3.52 9.76
N ILE A 97 10.71 -3.03 9.38
CA ILE A 97 11.09 -2.90 7.96
C ILE A 97 11.36 -4.28 7.35
N SER A 98 12.03 -5.18 8.08
CA SER A 98 12.26 -6.57 7.65
C SER A 98 10.96 -7.32 7.35
N ASP A 99 9.91 -7.07 8.14
CA ASP A 99 8.57 -7.64 7.95
C ASP A 99 7.96 -7.27 6.60
N ILE A 100 8.21 -6.05 6.12
CA ILE A 100 7.73 -5.58 4.83
C ILE A 100 8.24 -6.49 3.72
N TYR A 101 9.54 -6.81 3.74
CA TYR A 101 10.16 -7.67 2.75
C TYR A 101 9.72 -9.13 2.91
N LYS A 102 9.57 -9.61 4.15
CA LYS A 102 9.01 -10.95 4.43
C LYS A 102 7.62 -11.12 3.83
N ILE A 103 6.72 -10.16 4.04
CA ILE A 103 5.37 -10.20 3.46
C ILE A 103 5.41 -10.07 1.94
N ARG A 104 6.29 -9.23 1.39
CA ARG A 104 6.46 -9.13 -0.06
C ARG A 104 6.88 -10.47 -0.66
N ASP A 105 7.86 -11.15 -0.08
CA ASP A 105 8.35 -12.43 -0.58
C ASP A 105 7.25 -13.50 -0.48
N MET A 106 6.56 -13.61 0.65
CA MET A 106 5.43 -14.54 0.83
C MET A 106 4.27 -14.32 -0.15
N ILE A 107 3.98 -13.07 -0.50
CA ILE A 107 2.98 -12.76 -1.53
C ILE A 107 3.51 -13.11 -2.93
N SER A 108 4.80 -12.86 -3.20
CA SER A 108 5.43 -13.14 -4.48
C SER A 108 5.59 -14.63 -4.78
N ASP A 109 5.69 -15.45 -3.74
CA ASP A 109 5.81 -16.91 -3.84
C ASP A 109 4.48 -17.61 -4.14
N GLN A 110 3.35 -16.90 -4.08
CA GLN A 110 2.05 -17.48 -4.43
C GLN A 110 1.93 -17.63 -5.95
N GLU A 111 1.70 -18.86 -6.42
CA GLU A 111 1.66 -19.20 -7.85
C GLU A 111 0.64 -18.39 -8.67
N ASP A 112 -0.44 -17.95 -8.01
CA ASP A 112 -1.51 -17.21 -8.64
C ASP A 112 -1.34 -15.68 -8.55
N VAL A 113 -0.27 -15.17 -7.93
CA VAL A 113 0.05 -13.73 -7.88
C VAL A 113 1.20 -13.42 -8.83
N LYS A 114 1.00 -12.43 -9.71
CA LYS A 114 2.05 -11.97 -10.63
C LYS A 114 2.46 -10.54 -10.31
N ILE A 115 3.74 -10.32 -10.01
CA ILE A 115 4.30 -8.97 -9.87
C ILE A 115 4.50 -8.37 -11.27
N VAL A 116 3.86 -7.23 -11.51
CA VAL A 116 4.01 -6.45 -12.74
C VAL A 116 5.06 -5.35 -12.56
N GLU A 117 5.07 -4.69 -11.40
CA GLU A 117 6.01 -3.62 -11.11
C GLU A 117 6.30 -3.57 -9.60
N GLU A 118 7.55 -3.34 -9.23
CA GLU A 118 7.97 -3.11 -7.85
C GLU A 118 8.64 -1.74 -7.73
N ARG A 119 8.19 -0.93 -6.77
CA ARG A 119 8.78 0.37 -6.44
C ARG A 119 9.11 0.42 -4.96
N ASP A 120 10.39 0.30 -4.67
CA ASP A 120 10.92 0.36 -3.31
C ASP A 120 11.28 1.80 -2.91
N TYR A 121 10.32 2.50 -2.29
CA TYR A 121 10.56 3.82 -1.70
C TYR A 121 11.15 3.75 -0.29
N ILE A 122 11.41 2.56 0.25
CA ILE A 122 12.11 2.40 1.52
C ILE A 122 13.61 2.51 1.26
N ALA A 123 14.10 1.74 0.27
CA ALA A 123 15.49 1.81 -0.19
C ALA A 123 15.80 3.14 -0.90
N LYS A 124 14.84 3.69 -1.66
CA LYS A 124 14.99 4.97 -2.37
C LYS A 124 13.82 5.92 -2.05
N PRO A 125 13.83 6.58 -0.88
CA PRO A 125 12.77 7.52 -0.48
C PRO A 125 12.56 8.64 -1.50
N LYS A 126 11.33 9.14 -1.59
CA LYS A 126 11.07 10.35 -2.38
C LYS A 126 11.69 11.56 -1.69
N ALA A 127 11.95 12.62 -2.46
CA ALA A 127 12.44 13.89 -1.93
C ALA A 127 11.55 14.51 -0.83
N SER A 128 10.26 14.13 -0.76
CA SER A 128 9.37 14.56 0.32
C SER A 128 9.63 13.87 1.66
N GLY A 129 10.41 12.79 1.69
CA GLY A 129 10.56 11.88 2.83
C GLY A 129 9.64 10.66 2.78
N TYR A 130 8.79 10.54 1.76
CA TYR A 130 7.86 9.41 1.63
C TYR A 130 8.57 8.07 1.47
N GLN A 131 8.21 7.10 2.32
CA GLN A 131 8.67 5.71 2.30
C GLN A 131 7.50 4.72 2.31
N SER A 132 7.60 3.66 1.51
CA SER A 132 6.67 2.53 1.39
C SER A 132 7.20 1.58 0.32
N LEU A 133 6.93 0.27 0.43
CA LEU A 133 7.12 -0.66 -0.68
C LEU A 133 5.82 -0.77 -1.47
N HIS A 134 5.87 -0.48 -2.78
CA HIS A 134 4.70 -0.58 -3.67
C HIS A 134 4.90 -1.74 -4.64
N LEU A 135 3.95 -2.67 -4.64
CA LEU A 135 3.88 -3.76 -5.59
C LEU A 135 2.63 -3.56 -6.43
N LEU A 136 2.80 -3.45 -7.74
CA LEU A 136 1.70 -3.64 -8.66
C LEU A 136 1.62 -5.12 -9.01
N ILE A 137 0.53 -5.76 -8.63
CA ILE A 137 0.31 -7.20 -8.83
C ILE A 137 -0.94 -7.48 -9.66
N GLU A 138 -0.97 -8.61 -10.34
CA GLU A 138 -2.15 -9.13 -11.04
C GLU A 138 -2.67 -10.40 -10.36
N VAL A 139 -3.91 -10.36 -9.90
CA VAL A 139 -4.59 -11.50 -9.26
C VAL A 139 -5.77 -12.01 -10.10
N PRO A 140 -6.00 -13.33 -10.16
CA PRO A 140 -7.15 -13.88 -10.86
C PRO A 140 -8.42 -13.66 -10.04
N VAL A 141 -9.47 -13.17 -10.70
CA VAL A 141 -10.81 -13.08 -10.15
C VAL A 141 -11.70 -14.08 -10.90
N PHE A 142 -12.20 -15.07 -10.18
CA PHE A 142 -13.04 -16.13 -10.73
C PHE A 142 -14.51 -15.70 -10.72
N ARG A 143 -15.11 -15.51 -11.90
CA ARG A 143 -16.50 -15.07 -12.06
C ARG A 143 -17.29 -16.09 -12.87
N ALA A 144 -18.62 -16.02 -12.81
CA ALA A 144 -19.51 -16.91 -13.57
C ALA A 144 -19.26 -16.89 -15.09
N ARG A 145 -18.71 -15.79 -15.62
CA ARG A 145 -18.40 -15.62 -17.05
C ARG A 145 -16.95 -15.94 -17.41
N GLY A 146 -16.16 -16.43 -16.46
CA GLY A 146 -14.74 -16.76 -16.64
C GLY A 146 -13.83 -16.07 -15.64
N THR A 147 -12.54 -16.27 -15.82
CA THR A 147 -11.49 -15.73 -14.95
C THR A 147 -10.88 -14.49 -15.60
N GLN A 148 -10.72 -13.43 -14.81
CA GLN A 148 -10.06 -12.20 -15.25
C GLN A 148 -8.90 -11.87 -14.31
N ARG A 149 -7.71 -11.59 -14.85
CA ARG A 149 -6.60 -11.02 -14.10
C ARG A 149 -6.85 -9.52 -13.89
N VAL A 150 -6.76 -9.07 -12.65
CA VAL A 150 -7.06 -7.69 -12.27
C VAL A 150 -5.85 -7.08 -11.55
N PRO A 151 -5.39 -5.87 -11.95
CA PRO A 151 -4.30 -5.21 -11.28
C PRO A 151 -4.72 -4.65 -9.92
N VAL A 152 -3.88 -4.87 -8.91
CA VAL A 152 -4.01 -4.36 -7.55
C VAL A 152 -2.71 -3.68 -7.14
N GLU A 153 -2.79 -2.46 -6.62
CA GLU A 153 -1.66 -1.80 -5.99
C GLU A 153 -1.60 -2.21 -4.51
N LEU A 154 -0.60 -3.01 -4.15
CA LEU A 154 -0.30 -3.42 -2.79
C LEU A 154 0.78 -2.49 -2.20
N GLN A 155 0.45 -1.77 -1.14
CA GLN A 155 1.35 -0.89 -0.42
C GLN A 155 1.69 -1.49 0.94
N ILE A 156 2.96 -1.77 1.18
CA ILE A 156 3.45 -2.35 2.44
C ILE A 156 4.30 -1.30 3.16
N ARG A 157 4.05 -1.09 4.47
CA ARG A 157 4.60 0.02 5.26
C ARG A 157 4.80 -0.39 6.71
N THR A 158 5.66 0.32 7.45
CA THR A 158 5.64 0.30 8.91
C THR A 158 4.52 1.18 9.47
N ILE A 159 4.26 1.07 10.78
CA ILE A 159 3.36 1.98 11.49
C ILE A 159 3.80 3.44 11.35
N ALA A 160 5.09 3.73 11.50
CA ALA A 160 5.60 5.11 11.43
C ALA A 160 5.48 5.69 10.02
N MET A 161 5.76 4.88 8.98
CA MET A 161 5.56 5.26 7.58
C MET A 161 4.08 5.55 7.28
N ASP A 162 3.16 4.73 7.78
CA ASP A 162 1.73 4.95 7.53
C ASP A 162 1.18 6.18 8.26
N PHE A 163 1.64 6.41 9.49
CA PHE A 163 1.32 7.63 10.25
C PHE A 163 1.79 8.88 9.51
N TRP A 164 3.06 8.92 9.11
CA TRP A 164 3.63 10.05 8.39
C TRP A 164 2.90 10.31 7.06
N ALA A 165 2.69 9.27 6.25
CA ALA A 165 2.05 9.39 4.95
C ALA A 165 0.57 9.82 5.08
N SER A 166 -0.11 9.40 6.15
CA SER A 166 -1.48 9.82 6.43
C SER A 166 -1.57 11.30 6.79
N LEU A 167 -0.59 11.83 7.54
CA LEU A 167 -0.50 13.24 7.87
C LEU A 167 -0.15 14.09 6.62
N GLU A 168 0.86 13.68 5.86
CA GLU A 168 1.25 14.33 4.60
C GLU A 168 0.04 14.47 3.68
N HIS A 169 -0.70 13.38 3.46
CA HIS A 169 -1.85 13.40 2.56
C HIS A 169 -2.95 14.35 3.04
N LYS A 170 -3.22 14.42 4.36
CA LYS A 170 -4.20 15.35 4.93
C LYS A 170 -3.78 16.80 4.74
N ILE A 171 -2.50 17.13 4.94
CA ILE A 171 -1.95 18.46 4.73
C ILE A 171 -2.04 18.84 3.25
N PHE A 172 -1.53 18.01 2.35
CA PHE A 172 -1.58 18.27 0.91
C PHE A 172 -3.01 18.42 0.39
N TYR A 173 -3.96 17.66 0.93
CA TYR A 173 -5.36 17.83 0.60
C TYR A 173 -5.92 19.19 1.07
N LYS A 174 -5.66 19.58 2.32
CA LYS A 174 -6.16 20.84 2.90
C LYS A 174 -5.62 22.08 2.19
N TYR A 175 -4.38 22.04 1.71
CA TYR A 175 -3.73 23.15 1.01
C TYR A 175 -3.90 23.09 -0.52
N ASP A 176 -4.78 22.23 -1.04
CA ASP A 176 -4.93 21.98 -2.47
C ASP A 176 -3.58 21.79 -3.19
N ARG A 177 -2.68 21.02 -2.55
CA ARG A 177 -1.29 20.74 -2.96
C ARG A 177 -0.32 21.93 -2.97
N HIS A 178 -0.76 23.12 -2.59
CA HIS A 178 0.07 24.33 -2.44
C HIS A 178 0.61 24.48 -1.01
N VAL A 179 1.26 23.43 -0.51
CA VAL A 179 1.83 23.42 0.85
C VAL A 179 3.04 24.38 0.93
N PRO A 180 3.09 25.30 1.91
CA PRO A 180 4.23 26.18 2.16
C PRO A 180 5.56 25.42 2.34
N LEU A 181 6.67 26.04 1.91
CA LEU A 181 8.00 25.40 1.95
C LEU A 181 8.41 24.98 3.36
N ALA A 182 8.17 25.83 4.37
CA ALA A 182 8.49 25.51 5.77
C ALA A 182 7.81 24.22 6.24
N LEU A 183 6.51 24.07 5.96
CA LEU A 183 5.77 22.85 6.31
C LEU A 183 6.27 21.62 5.54
N ARG A 184 6.71 21.78 4.28
CA ARG A 184 7.32 20.67 3.54
C ARG A 184 8.64 20.23 4.18
N GLN A 185 9.47 21.19 4.61
CA GLN A 185 10.73 20.90 5.30
C GLN A 185 10.49 20.21 6.64
N GLU A 186 9.52 20.68 7.43
CA GLU A 186 9.11 20.02 8.68
C GLU A 186 8.61 18.59 8.44
N LEU A 187 7.80 18.37 7.41
CA LEU A 187 7.36 17.03 7.04
C LEU A 187 8.54 16.13 6.66
N THR A 188 9.50 16.62 5.88
CA THR A 188 10.69 15.83 5.51
C THR A 188 11.53 15.47 6.74
N GLN A 189 11.75 16.41 7.66
CA GLN A 189 12.45 16.14 8.93
C GLN A 189 11.70 15.12 9.79
N ALA A 190 10.37 15.23 9.86
CA ALA A 190 9.54 14.26 10.57
C ALA A 190 9.63 12.86 9.95
N ALA A 191 9.78 12.74 8.62
CA ALA A 191 9.98 11.47 7.94
C ALA A 191 11.32 10.83 8.34
N GLU A 192 12.39 11.63 8.37
CA GLU A 192 13.73 11.17 8.78
C GLU A 192 13.73 10.69 10.23
N ALA A 193 13.09 11.45 11.12
CA ALA A 193 12.94 11.06 12.52
C ALA A 193 12.15 9.75 12.67
N ALA A 194 11.03 9.60 11.96
CA ALA A 194 10.26 8.36 11.91
C ALA A 194 11.08 7.16 11.41
N SER A 195 11.87 7.37 10.35
CA SER A 195 12.75 6.33 9.79
C SER A 195 13.83 5.89 10.77
N SER A 196 14.41 6.83 11.51
CA SER A 196 15.40 6.55 12.56
C SER A 196 14.80 5.76 13.72
N LEU A 197 13.57 6.13 14.12
CA LEU A 197 12.81 5.42 15.15
C LEU A 197 12.53 3.98 14.73
N ASP A 198 12.01 3.75 13.51
CA ASP A 198 11.74 2.41 12.99
C ASP A 198 12.99 1.52 13.05
N ARG A 199 14.14 2.01 12.56
CA ARG A 199 15.41 1.27 12.60
C ARG A 199 15.88 0.98 14.03
N THR A 200 15.64 1.90 14.96
CA THR A 200 16.02 1.71 16.37
C THR A 200 15.16 0.64 17.02
N MET A 201 13.84 0.70 16.79
CA MET A 201 12.89 -0.27 17.33
C MET A 201 13.13 -1.67 16.76
N GLU A 202 13.45 -1.79 15.48
CA GLU A 202 13.81 -3.06 14.85
C GLU A 202 15.07 -3.67 15.48
N LYS A 203 16.14 -2.89 15.67
CA LYS A 203 17.36 -3.37 16.36
C LYS A 203 17.09 -3.84 17.79
N LEU A 204 16.22 -3.14 18.52
CA LEU A 204 15.82 -3.54 19.87
C LEU A 204 15.07 -4.88 19.85
N HIS A 205 14.14 -5.04 18.90
CA HIS A 205 13.41 -6.29 18.71
C HIS A 205 14.34 -7.47 18.40
N GLU A 206 15.27 -7.28 17.46
CA GLU A 206 16.29 -8.28 17.12
C GLU A 206 17.16 -8.67 18.33
N SER A 207 17.57 -7.68 19.13
CA SER A 207 18.40 -7.91 20.32
C SER A 207 17.68 -8.75 21.38
N VAL A 208 16.40 -8.44 21.65
CA VAL A 208 15.58 -9.21 22.60
C VAL A 208 15.36 -10.64 22.07
N ARG A 209 15.10 -10.80 20.77
CA ARG A 209 14.88 -12.11 20.14
C ARG A 209 16.14 -12.99 20.15
N ALA A 210 17.32 -12.39 20.04
CA ALA A 210 18.61 -13.08 20.10
C ALA A 210 19.01 -13.53 21.53
N GLY A 211 18.17 -13.29 22.53
CA GLY A 211 18.43 -13.70 23.92
C GLY A 211 19.41 -12.79 24.66
N ALA A 212 19.58 -11.54 24.22
CA ALA A 212 20.38 -10.56 24.96
C ALA A 212 19.77 -10.34 26.34
N SER A 213 20.59 -10.39 27.40
CA SER A 213 20.11 -10.06 28.74
C SER A 213 19.75 -8.57 28.81
N PRO A 214 18.85 -8.15 29.72
CA PRO A 214 18.52 -6.72 29.90
C PRO A 214 19.76 -5.82 30.11
N GLN A 215 20.86 -6.37 30.64
CA GLN A 215 22.13 -5.67 30.83
C GLN A 215 22.91 -5.48 29.51
N ASP A 216 22.90 -6.47 28.60
CA ASP A 216 23.57 -6.36 27.29
C ASP A 216 22.92 -5.30 26.38
N VAL A 217 21.61 -5.08 26.54
CA VAL A 217 20.87 -4.05 25.79
C VAL A 217 21.20 -2.66 26.34
N MET A 218 21.30 -2.49 27.67
CA MET A 218 21.64 -1.22 28.31
C MET A 218 23.07 -0.75 28.00
N ASP A 219 24.04 -1.65 28.02
CA ASP A 219 25.45 -1.31 27.75
C ASP A 219 25.66 -0.86 26.30
N ARG A 220 25.00 -1.50 25.33
CA ARG A 220 25.05 -1.11 23.90
C ARG A 220 24.35 0.21 23.60
N THR A 221 23.27 0.53 24.32
CA THR A 221 22.60 1.84 24.18
C THR A 221 23.45 2.98 24.74
N ASN A 222 24.20 2.75 25.82
CA ASN A 222 25.08 3.76 26.41
C ASN A 222 26.34 4.04 25.58
N GLU A 223 26.92 3.05 24.90
CA GLU A 223 28.06 3.28 24.00
C GLU A 223 27.72 4.17 22.79
N ASN A 224 26.49 4.10 22.28
CA ASN A 224 26.02 4.95 21.16
C ASN A 224 25.63 6.38 21.58
N LEU A 225 25.60 6.67 22.88
CA LEU A 225 25.29 8.00 23.45
C LEU A 225 26.54 8.81 23.83
N LEU A 226 27.73 8.20 23.78
CA LEU A 226 28.98 8.92 23.99
C LEU A 226 29.35 9.70 22.72
N PRO A 227 29.55 11.03 22.82
CA PRO A 227 29.99 11.81 21.67
C PRO A 227 31.33 11.26 21.20
N LYS A 228 31.45 10.95 19.91
CA LYS A 228 32.73 10.63 19.30
C LYS A 228 33.62 11.86 19.43
N ALA A 229 34.68 11.72 20.23
CA ALA A 229 35.73 12.72 20.43
C ALA A 229 36.49 13.00 19.13
#